data_AF-A0A645CJE9-F1
#
_entry.id   AF-A0A645CJE9-F1
#
_cell.length_a   1.000
_cell.length_b   1.000
_cell.length_c   1.000
_cell.angle_alpha   90.00
_cell.angle_beta   90.00
_cell.angle_gamma   90.00
#
_symmetry.space_group_name_H-M   'P 1'
#
loop_
_entity.id
_entity.type
_entity.pdbx_description
1 polymer ?
#
loop_
_entity_poly.entity_id
_entity_poly.type
_entity_poly.pdbx_seq_one_letter_code
_entity_poly.pdbx_strand_id
1 'polypeptide(L)'
;MEDLIAYIEKLGITDLVHILGQIPRQDQIQLIRRSLFVVQPSLFEGLSLIVQECRVLGKTIVLSDLDVHMEHEYGVYFNRIDYQDLADKMRQLVFHAKPGPDAMRETEAKLQAAGLTTRYAKCFCEMVEQSQVIFGNDKPPSADSPVIIATSLVVAADMSCQMRAVDSWLKAGFAVVSLNRSEDIAVLKRDFPGISFAAFKHDTDTGDNYNARHVYINDLLNYLRQSSMAVCGIVEPDVCLYGENLAATIAKEAVNCLIYQEKNCIEGLQRFEGTAFPSLGSIFFDRQVLACYPSETFIFDQPWWDYWALLIPLIAKIPIKHVTTPFAYHVNHIQHYDIETMIRLGKILTKYAPPPFELSAQTLAKYQTIIAQIISNHSLDVAFYNLNISDIANHEV
;
A
#
# COMPACT_ATOMS: atom_id res chain seq x y z
N MET A 1 16.43 34.84 -17.17
CA MET A 1 15.58 36.05 -17.22
C MET A 1 16.34 37.20 -17.88
N GLU A 2 17.60 37.41 -17.54
CA GLU A 2 18.50 38.38 -18.19
C GLU A 2 18.58 38.19 -19.71
N ASP A 3 18.77 36.96 -20.20
CA ASP A 3 18.81 36.68 -21.65
C ASP A 3 17.51 37.07 -22.40
N LEU A 4 16.35 36.89 -21.76
CA LEU A 4 15.05 37.24 -22.34
C LEU A 4 14.87 38.75 -22.41
N ILE A 5 15.28 39.48 -21.37
CA ILE A 5 15.22 40.94 -21.33
C ILE A 5 16.13 41.53 -22.41
N ALA A 6 17.38 41.05 -22.50
CA ALA A 6 18.31 41.47 -23.55
C ALA A 6 17.77 41.18 -24.97
N TYR A 7 17.06 40.07 -25.15
CA TYR A 7 16.42 39.74 -26.42
C TYR A 7 15.26 40.69 -26.78
N ILE A 8 14.41 41.02 -25.80
CA ILE A 8 13.31 42.00 -25.95
C ILE A 8 13.87 43.39 -26.33
N GLU A 9 14.94 43.82 -25.66
CA GLU A 9 15.62 45.08 -25.95
C GLU A 9 16.22 45.11 -27.36
N LYS A 10 16.89 44.03 -27.77
CA LYS A 10 17.45 43.87 -29.12
C LYS A 10 16.38 43.96 -30.20
N LEU A 11 15.17 43.47 -29.93
CA LEU A 11 14.03 43.54 -30.82
C LEU A 11 13.33 44.91 -30.81
N GLY A 12 13.64 45.79 -29.85
CA GLY A 12 13.03 47.11 -29.74
C GLY A 12 11.56 47.10 -29.31
N ILE A 13 11.12 46.05 -28.60
CA ILE A 13 9.71 45.84 -28.20
C ILE A 13 9.49 45.96 -26.68
N THR A 14 10.41 46.62 -25.97
CA THR A 14 10.37 46.77 -24.51
C THR A 14 9.06 47.40 -24.01
N ASP A 15 8.49 48.35 -24.77
CA ASP A 15 7.22 49.00 -24.42
C ASP A 15 5.98 48.12 -24.65
N LEU A 16 6.14 46.93 -25.26
CA LEU A 16 5.05 46.02 -25.61
C LEU A 16 5.01 44.75 -24.73
N VAL A 17 6.11 44.44 -24.02
CA VAL A 17 6.24 43.20 -23.24
C VAL A 17 6.52 43.51 -21.78
N HIS A 18 5.58 43.15 -20.90
CA HIS A 18 5.71 43.33 -19.46
C HIS A 18 5.86 41.98 -18.76
N ILE A 19 7.03 41.72 -18.17
CA ILE A 19 7.30 40.53 -17.37
C ILE A 19 6.98 40.86 -15.90
N LEU A 20 5.90 40.27 -15.37
CA LEU A 20 5.41 40.61 -14.03
C LEU A 20 6.07 39.80 -12.90
N GLY A 21 6.82 38.75 -13.24
CA GLY A 21 7.38 37.83 -12.25
C GLY A 21 6.31 37.02 -11.51
N GLN A 22 6.58 36.68 -10.26
CA GLN A 22 5.58 36.04 -9.40
C GLN A 22 4.58 37.09 -8.93
N ILE A 23 3.29 36.83 -9.13
CA ILE A 23 2.21 37.70 -8.72
C ILE A 23 1.22 36.94 -7.82
N PRO A 24 0.55 37.64 -6.88
CA PRO A 24 -0.52 37.03 -6.11
C PRO A 24 -1.62 36.46 -7.01
N ARG A 25 -2.19 35.33 -6.60
CA ARG A 25 -3.19 34.61 -7.39
C ARG A 25 -4.42 35.46 -7.73
N GLN A 26 -4.86 36.31 -6.80
CA GLN A 26 -6.01 37.20 -7.03
C GLN A 26 -5.71 38.22 -8.14
N ASP A 27 -4.50 38.74 -8.19
CA ASP A 27 -4.07 39.71 -9.20
C ASP A 27 -3.96 39.04 -10.57
N GLN A 28 -3.40 37.82 -10.63
CA GLN A 28 -3.38 37.01 -11.85
C GLN A 28 -4.78 36.83 -12.45
N ILE A 29 -5.77 36.50 -11.62
CA ILE A 29 -7.17 36.35 -12.05
C ILE A 29 -7.70 37.68 -12.61
N GLN A 30 -7.43 38.82 -11.96
CA GLN A 30 -7.89 40.11 -12.48
C GLN A 30 -7.20 40.47 -13.81
N LEU A 31 -5.92 40.12 -13.98
CA LEU A 31 -5.21 40.31 -15.24
C LEU A 31 -5.81 39.47 -16.38
N ILE A 32 -6.13 38.20 -16.12
CA ILE A 32 -6.84 37.33 -17.08
C ILE A 32 -8.19 37.94 -17.44
N ARG A 33 -8.97 38.39 -16.45
CA ARG A 33 -10.27 39.03 -16.69
C ARG A 33 -10.14 40.32 -17.50
N ARG A 34 -9.08 41.12 -17.27
CA ARG A 34 -8.82 42.39 -17.97
C ARG A 34 -8.22 42.23 -19.36
N SER A 35 -7.56 41.11 -19.66
CA SER A 35 -6.94 40.90 -20.98
C SER A 35 -7.97 40.85 -22.10
N LEU A 36 -7.52 41.12 -23.33
CA LEU A 36 -8.32 40.90 -24.55
C LEU A 36 -8.59 39.40 -24.74
N PHE A 37 -7.52 38.61 -24.65
CA PHE A 37 -7.50 37.16 -24.66
C PHE A 37 -6.17 36.71 -24.04
N VAL A 38 -6.09 35.43 -23.69
CA VAL A 38 -4.86 34.79 -23.19
C VAL A 38 -4.18 34.04 -24.34
N VAL A 39 -2.85 33.95 -24.33
CA VAL A 39 -2.08 33.15 -25.28
C VAL A 39 -1.23 32.17 -24.50
N GLN A 40 -1.30 30.89 -24.87
CA GLN A 40 -0.49 29.81 -24.31
C GLN A 40 0.31 29.15 -25.46
N PRO A 41 1.48 29.72 -25.83
CA PRO A 41 2.24 29.30 -26.99
C PRO A 41 3.28 28.24 -26.62
N SER A 42 2.80 27.05 -26.23
CA SER A 42 3.67 25.95 -25.79
C SER A 42 4.11 25.03 -26.94
N LEU A 43 5.35 24.55 -26.90
CA LEU A 43 5.85 23.54 -27.84
C LEU A 43 5.78 22.11 -27.28
N PHE A 44 5.75 21.94 -25.96
CA PHE A 44 5.96 20.63 -25.30
C PHE A 44 5.01 20.37 -24.13
N GLU A 45 4.62 21.40 -23.39
CA GLU A 45 3.78 21.27 -22.19
C GLU A 45 2.34 21.66 -22.49
N GLY A 46 1.38 20.81 -22.14
CA GLY A 46 -0.04 21.17 -22.24
C GLY A 46 -0.86 20.99 -20.96
N LEU A 47 -0.20 20.73 -19.82
CA LEU A 47 -0.84 20.57 -18.51
C LEU A 47 -0.86 21.89 -17.71
N SER A 48 -1.12 23.00 -18.39
CA SER A 48 -1.27 24.30 -17.72
C SER A 48 -2.70 24.51 -17.23
N LEU A 49 -2.85 24.97 -15.98
CA LEU A 49 -4.16 25.31 -15.41
C LEU A 49 -4.84 26.49 -16.14
N ILE A 50 -4.08 27.27 -16.92
CA ILE A 50 -4.58 28.48 -17.58
C ILE A 50 -5.77 28.21 -18.51
N VAL A 51 -5.85 27.02 -19.12
CA VAL A 51 -6.99 26.66 -19.99
C VAL A 51 -8.27 26.57 -19.17
N GLN A 52 -8.21 25.92 -18.00
CA GLN A 52 -9.34 25.81 -17.09
C GLN A 52 -9.72 27.16 -16.48
N GLU A 53 -8.73 27.99 -16.19
CA GLU A 53 -8.93 29.35 -15.68
C GLU A 53 -9.65 30.23 -16.71
N CYS A 54 -9.20 30.20 -17.96
CA CYS A 54 -9.86 30.90 -19.04
C CYS A 54 -11.28 30.37 -19.25
N ARG A 55 -11.47 29.04 -19.21
CA ARG A 55 -12.78 28.41 -19.34
C ARG A 55 -13.77 28.86 -18.27
N VAL A 56 -13.37 28.85 -17.00
CA VAL A 56 -14.26 29.25 -15.89
C VAL A 56 -14.50 30.77 -15.83
N LEU A 57 -13.56 31.57 -16.33
CA LEU A 57 -13.72 33.02 -16.46
C LEU A 57 -14.41 33.43 -17.77
N GLY A 58 -14.70 32.49 -18.67
CA GLY A 58 -15.23 32.80 -20.00
C GLY A 58 -14.27 33.63 -20.85
N LYS A 59 -12.96 33.60 -20.59
CA LYS A 59 -11.96 34.36 -21.35
C LYS A 59 -11.50 33.55 -22.56
N THR A 60 -11.49 34.18 -23.74
CA THR A 60 -10.91 33.55 -24.93
C THR A 60 -9.42 33.29 -24.72
N ILE A 61 -8.97 32.09 -25.11
CA ILE A 61 -7.58 31.68 -25.09
C ILE A 61 -7.14 31.20 -26.47
N VAL A 62 -5.90 31.54 -26.86
CA VAL A 62 -5.22 31.06 -28.07
C VAL A 62 -4.16 30.04 -27.64
N LEU A 63 -4.21 28.84 -28.22
CA LEU A 63 -3.49 27.67 -27.74
C LEU A 63 -2.72 27.00 -28.89
N SER A 64 -1.51 26.54 -28.60
CA SER A 64 -0.81 25.60 -29.49
C SER A 64 -1.65 24.33 -29.70
N ASP A 65 -1.60 23.76 -30.90
CA ASP A 65 -2.29 22.52 -31.32
C ASP A 65 -1.74 21.21 -30.70
N LEU A 66 -1.47 21.20 -29.40
CA LEU A 66 -1.11 19.99 -28.65
C LEU A 66 -2.34 19.12 -28.43
N ASP A 67 -2.19 17.79 -28.49
CA ASP A 67 -3.29 16.83 -28.31
C ASP A 67 -4.08 17.10 -27.02
N VAL A 68 -3.36 17.26 -25.90
CA VAL A 68 -3.96 17.60 -24.59
C VAL A 68 -4.71 18.93 -24.56
N HIS A 69 -4.34 19.92 -25.40
CA HIS A 69 -5.10 21.17 -25.51
C HIS A 69 -6.38 20.98 -26.33
N MET A 70 -6.34 20.14 -27.36
CA MET A 70 -7.48 19.85 -28.21
C MET A 70 -8.55 19.06 -27.45
N GLU A 71 -8.15 18.14 -26.56
CA GLU A 71 -9.04 17.40 -25.66
C GLU A 71 -9.93 18.31 -24.79
N HIS A 72 -9.49 19.53 -24.48
CA HIS A 72 -10.29 20.48 -23.70
C HIS A 72 -11.48 21.06 -24.48
N GLU A 73 -11.45 21.04 -25.81
CA GLU A 73 -12.46 21.64 -26.70
C GLU A 73 -12.80 23.09 -26.32
N TYR A 74 -11.76 23.89 -26.01
CA TYR A 74 -11.92 25.27 -25.56
C TYR A 74 -10.75 26.14 -26.00
N GLY A 75 -11.02 27.13 -26.85
CA GLY A 75 -10.05 28.12 -27.31
C GLY A 75 -9.93 28.16 -28.83
N VAL A 76 -8.95 28.94 -29.30
CA VAL A 76 -8.56 29.01 -30.72
C VAL A 76 -7.20 28.37 -30.86
N TYR A 77 -7.10 27.36 -31.71
CA TYR A 77 -5.86 26.62 -31.91
C TYR A 77 -5.03 27.22 -33.05
N PHE A 78 -3.71 27.22 -32.89
CA PHE A 78 -2.73 27.59 -33.92
C PHE A 78 -1.66 26.51 -34.06
N ASN A 79 -1.05 26.43 -35.25
CA ASN A 79 0.06 25.54 -35.52
C ASN A 79 1.28 25.96 -34.69
N ARG A 80 1.67 25.11 -33.72
CA ARG A 80 2.68 25.46 -32.72
C ARG A 80 4.07 25.80 -33.27
N ILE A 81 4.40 25.36 -34.48
CA ILE A 81 5.68 25.67 -35.15
C ILE A 81 5.58 26.82 -36.17
N ASP A 82 4.42 27.48 -36.26
CA ASP A 82 4.16 28.58 -37.18
C ASP A 82 3.73 29.83 -36.40
N TYR A 83 4.68 30.74 -36.16
CA TYR A 83 4.39 32.01 -35.49
C TYR A 83 3.50 32.93 -36.32
N GLN A 84 3.45 32.74 -37.64
CA GLN A 84 2.63 33.54 -38.55
C GLN A 84 1.16 33.17 -38.39
N ASP A 85 0.86 31.87 -38.26
CA ASP A 85 -0.48 31.38 -37.92
C ASP A 85 -0.94 31.94 -36.55
N LEU A 86 -0.08 31.90 -35.52
CA LEU A 86 -0.38 32.54 -34.23
C LEU A 86 -0.75 34.02 -34.38
N ALA A 87 0.09 34.78 -35.10
CA ALA A 87 -0.14 36.20 -35.33
C ALA A 87 -1.45 36.47 -36.07
N ASP A 88 -1.80 35.62 -37.04
CA ASP A 88 -3.03 35.74 -37.81
C ASP A 88 -4.28 35.40 -36.96
N LYS A 89 -4.22 34.36 -36.11
CA LYS A 89 -5.29 34.07 -35.13
C LYS A 89 -5.48 35.23 -34.15
N MET A 90 -4.39 35.77 -33.62
CA MET A 90 -4.43 36.93 -32.73
C MET A 90 -5.04 38.15 -33.44
N ARG A 91 -4.63 38.45 -34.67
CA ARG A 91 -5.16 39.56 -35.48
C ARG A 91 -6.67 39.43 -35.68
N GLN A 92 -7.16 38.24 -36.02
CA GLN A 92 -8.60 37.99 -36.19
C GLN A 92 -9.37 38.24 -34.89
N LEU A 93 -8.83 37.81 -33.75
CA LEU A 93 -9.48 37.98 -32.45
C LEU A 93 -9.50 39.43 -31.97
N VAL A 94 -8.45 40.22 -32.23
CA VAL A 94 -8.34 41.62 -31.78
C VAL A 94 -9.53 42.46 -32.23
N PHE A 95 -10.08 42.24 -33.42
CA PHE A 95 -11.22 43.00 -33.94
C PHE A 95 -12.53 42.77 -33.17
N HIS A 96 -12.65 41.65 -32.46
CA HIS A 96 -13.88 41.25 -31.76
C HIS A 96 -13.69 41.17 -30.24
N ALA A 97 -12.45 41.13 -29.76
CA ALA A 97 -12.13 41.03 -28.35
C ALA A 97 -12.46 42.35 -27.61
N LYS A 98 -13.05 42.22 -26.43
CA LYS A 98 -13.29 43.33 -25.51
C LYS A 98 -12.44 43.13 -24.26
N PRO A 99 -11.66 44.14 -23.84
CA PRO A 99 -10.91 44.04 -22.60
C PRO A 99 -11.88 44.12 -21.41
N GLY A 100 -11.50 43.50 -20.30
CA GLY A 100 -12.31 43.53 -19.09
C GLY A 100 -13.29 42.36 -18.95
N PRO A 101 -14.00 42.33 -17.80
CA PRO A 101 -15.03 41.33 -17.51
C PRO A 101 -16.20 41.39 -18.50
N ASP A 102 -16.69 40.22 -18.90
CA ASP A 102 -17.95 40.06 -19.63
C ASP A 102 -18.91 39.31 -18.71
N ALA A 103 -19.86 40.01 -18.10
CA ALA A 103 -20.73 39.44 -17.07
C ALA A 103 -21.61 38.30 -17.61
N MET A 104 -22.06 38.38 -18.87
CA MET A 104 -22.87 37.32 -19.46
C MET A 104 -22.01 36.08 -19.71
N ARG A 105 -20.84 36.26 -20.32
CA ARG A 105 -19.93 35.15 -20.61
C ARG A 105 -19.35 34.51 -19.35
N GLU A 106 -19.04 35.30 -18.32
CA GLU A 106 -18.63 34.80 -17.00
C GLU A 106 -19.75 34.00 -16.34
N THR A 107 -21.01 34.42 -16.48
CA THR A 107 -22.16 33.69 -15.93
C THR A 107 -22.36 32.35 -16.65
N GLU A 108 -22.31 32.36 -17.98
CA GLU A 108 -22.40 31.15 -18.80
C GLU A 108 -21.26 30.17 -18.46
N ALA A 109 -20.03 30.65 -18.41
CA ALA A 109 -18.85 29.87 -18.05
C ALA A 109 -18.98 29.19 -16.68
N LYS A 110 -19.51 29.90 -15.67
CA LYS A 110 -19.76 29.34 -14.34
C LYS A 110 -20.80 28.22 -14.36
N LEU A 111 -21.89 28.40 -15.10
CA LEU A 111 -22.92 27.36 -15.23
C LEU A 111 -22.38 26.11 -15.95
N GLN A 112 -21.61 26.30 -17.02
CA GLN A 112 -20.95 25.20 -17.73
C GLN A 112 -19.95 24.46 -16.84
N ALA A 113 -19.13 25.20 -16.08
CA ALA A 113 -18.16 24.62 -15.15
C ALA A 113 -18.84 23.73 -14.09
N ALA A 114 -19.95 24.18 -13.50
CA ALA A 114 -20.71 23.37 -12.54
C ALA A 114 -21.25 22.05 -13.16
N GLY A 115 -21.70 22.12 -14.42
CA GLY A 115 -22.13 20.95 -15.18
C GLY A 115 -20.99 19.97 -15.45
N LEU A 116 -19.81 20.49 -15.85
CA LEU A 116 -18.60 19.68 -16.07
C LEU A 116 -18.13 19.01 -14.77
N THR A 117 -18.06 19.75 -13.66
CA THR A 117 -17.69 19.18 -12.35
C THR A 117 -18.60 18.01 -11.97
N THR A 118 -19.92 18.18 -12.14
CA THR A 118 -20.89 17.11 -11.86
C THR A 118 -20.66 15.89 -12.77
N ARG A 119 -20.40 16.12 -14.06
CA ARG A 119 -20.13 15.05 -15.03
C ARG A 119 -18.84 14.29 -14.70
N TYR A 120 -17.77 15.00 -14.38
CA TYR A 120 -16.49 14.38 -13.99
C TYR A 120 -16.63 13.56 -12.72
N ALA A 121 -17.37 14.06 -11.72
CA ALA A 121 -17.64 13.30 -10.50
C ALA A 121 -18.40 12.00 -10.81
N LYS A 122 -19.43 12.04 -11.64
CA LYS A 122 -20.18 10.83 -12.05
C LYS A 122 -19.31 9.85 -12.82
N CYS A 123 -18.55 10.33 -13.80
CA CYS A 123 -17.65 9.49 -14.59
C CYS A 123 -16.58 8.82 -13.72
N PHE A 124 -16.05 9.54 -12.72
CA PHE A 124 -15.16 8.96 -11.73
C PHE A 124 -15.84 7.86 -10.91
N CYS A 125 -17.06 8.09 -10.41
CA CYS A 125 -17.83 7.05 -9.71
C CYS A 125 -18.07 5.82 -10.60
N GLU A 126 -18.44 6.02 -11.87
CA GLU A 126 -18.63 4.93 -12.83
C GLU A 126 -17.33 4.14 -13.05
N MET A 127 -16.17 4.82 -13.16
CA MET A 127 -14.87 4.14 -13.25
C MET A 127 -14.57 3.31 -12.00
N VAL A 128 -14.89 3.83 -10.81
CA VAL A 128 -14.71 3.10 -9.55
C VAL A 128 -15.63 1.87 -9.49
N GLU A 129 -16.90 2.01 -9.86
CA GLU A 129 -17.86 0.90 -9.91
C GLU A 129 -17.44 -0.16 -10.94
N GLN A 130 -17.03 0.25 -12.14
CA GLN A 130 -16.51 -0.67 -13.15
C GLN A 130 -15.26 -1.40 -12.67
N SER A 131 -14.35 -0.70 -12.00
CA SER A 131 -13.18 -1.30 -11.37
C SER A 131 -13.60 -2.37 -10.35
N GLN A 132 -14.57 -2.07 -9.49
CA GLN A 132 -15.10 -3.05 -8.54
C GLN A 132 -15.74 -4.26 -9.23
N VAL A 133 -16.41 -4.10 -10.37
CA VAL A 133 -16.97 -5.24 -11.12
C VAL A 133 -15.88 -6.10 -11.76
N ILE A 134 -14.87 -5.46 -12.37
CA ILE A 134 -13.79 -6.16 -13.07
C ILE A 134 -12.90 -6.91 -12.06
N PHE A 135 -12.61 -6.29 -10.92
CA PHE A 135 -11.65 -6.79 -9.94
C PHE A 135 -12.28 -7.36 -8.65
N GLY A 136 -13.59 -7.24 -8.46
CA GLY A 136 -14.32 -7.68 -7.26
C GLY A 136 -15.11 -8.98 -7.39
N ASN A 137 -14.79 -9.81 -8.39
CA ASN A 137 -15.43 -11.13 -8.58
C ASN A 137 -15.17 -12.12 -7.43
N ASP A 138 -14.20 -11.84 -6.57
CA ASP A 138 -14.11 -12.48 -5.27
C ASP A 138 -14.94 -11.64 -4.29
N LYS A 139 -16.19 -12.06 -4.08
CA LYS A 139 -17.02 -11.46 -3.03
C LYS A 139 -16.20 -11.52 -1.75
N PRO A 140 -15.97 -10.36 -1.09
CA PRO A 140 -15.38 -10.34 0.22
C PRO A 140 -16.06 -11.38 1.10
N PRO A 141 -15.32 -12.16 1.91
CA PRO A 141 -15.95 -12.76 3.07
C PRO A 141 -16.85 -11.74 3.77
N SER A 142 -17.99 -12.21 4.28
CA SER A 142 -18.79 -11.39 5.19
C SER A 142 -17.86 -10.79 6.25
N ALA A 143 -18.00 -9.51 6.57
CA ALA A 143 -17.22 -8.87 7.64
C ALA A 143 -17.36 -9.60 9.00
N ASP A 144 -18.42 -10.42 9.14
CA ASP A 144 -18.68 -11.28 10.29
C ASP A 144 -18.06 -12.69 10.18
N SER A 145 -17.23 -12.95 9.16
CA SER A 145 -16.60 -14.26 8.98
C SER A 145 -15.51 -14.46 10.03
N PRO A 146 -15.51 -15.59 10.75
CA PRO A 146 -14.49 -15.84 11.75
C PRO A 146 -13.10 -15.96 11.09
N VAL A 147 -12.09 -15.47 11.78
CA VAL A 147 -10.68 -15.53 11.35
C VAL A 147 -9.98 -16.66 12.10
N ILE A 148 -9.27 -17.52 11.38
CA ILE A 148 -8.43 -18.58 11.98
C ILE A 148 -6.96 -18.16 11.99
N ILE A 149 -6.31 -18.30 13.14
CA ILE A 149 -4.85 -18.24 13.27
C ILE A 149 -4.31 -19.67 13.27
N ALA A 150 -3.34 -19.94 12.40
CA ALA A 150 -2.48 -21.11 12.48
C ALA A 150 -1.14 -20.75 13.11
N THR A 151 -0.68 -21.59 14.02
CA THR A 151 0.63 -21.48 14.68
C THR A 151 1.23 -22.87 14.90
N SER A 152 2.38 -22.93 15.58
CA SER A 152 2.99 -24.17 16.08
C SER A 152 3.62 -23.91 17.44
N LEU A 153 2.95 -24.39 18.49
CA LEU A 153 3.45 -24.27 19.87
C LEU A 153 4.59 -25.26 20.16
N VAL A 154 5.44 -24.95 21.13
CA VAL A 154 6.57 -25.82 21.53
C VAL A 154 6.37 -26.27 22.96
N VAL A 155 6.55 -27.56 23.25
CA VAL A 155 6.61 -28.06 24.63
C VAL A 155 7.93 -27.61 25.25
N ALA A 156 7.88 -26.60 26.12
CA ALA A 156 9.03 -26.01 26.80
C ALA A 156 8.87 -26.07 28.33
N ALA A 157 9.98 -25.86 29.05
CA ALA A 157 9.96 -25.80 30.51
C ALA A 157 9.16 -24.58 31.03
N ASP A 158 9.21 -23.47 30.30
CA ASP A 158 8.39 -22.28 30.53
C ASP A 158 7.52 -22.04 29.29
N MET A 159 6.20 -22.09 29.50
CA MET A 159 5.19 -21.89 28.46
C MET A 159 4.55 -20.49 28.54
N SER A 160 4.97 -19.65 29.48
CA SER A 160 4.29 -18.40 29.82
C SER A 160 4.13 -17.45 28.63
N CYS A 161 5.15 -17.31 27.78
CA CYS A 161 5.08 -16.49 26.57
C CYS A 161 4.00 -16.98 25.60
N GLN A 162 3.99 -18.28 25.32
CA GLN A 162 3.03 -18.90 24.40
C GLN A 162 1.61 -18.88 24.96
N MET A 163 1.45 -19.05 26.28
CA MET A 163 0.17 -18.93 26.96
C MET A 163 -0.41 -17.52 26.85
N ARG A 164 0.41 -16.48 27.05
CA ARG A 164 -0.01 -15.08 26.89
C ARG A 164 -0.39 -14.76 25.44
N ALA A 165 0.42 -15.21 24.48
CA ALA A 165 0.13 -15.02 23.06
C ALA A 165 -1.24 -15.65 22.71
N VAL A 166 -1.44 -16.93 23.02
CA VAL A 166 -2.70 -17.63 22.73
C VAL A 166 -3.90 -16.98 23.43
N ASP A 167 -3.76 -16.59 24.70
CA ASP A 167 -4.83 -15.90 25.44
C ASP A 167 -5.21 -14.56 24.78
N SER A 168 -4.22 -13.77 24.34
CA SER A 168 -4.47 -12.52 23.62
C SER A 168 -5.25 -12.74 22.32
N TRP A 169 -4.94 -13.81 21.58
CA TRP A 169 -5.63 -14.13 20.33
C TRP A 169 -7.09 -14.56 20.58
N LEU A 170 -7.32 -15.39 21.60
CA LEU A 170 -8.66 -15.81 21.97
C LEU A 170 -9.52 -14.62 22.44
N LYS A 171 -8.96 -13.73 23.26
CA LYS A 171 -9.63 -12.49 23.70
C LYS A 171 -9.94 -11.54 22.55
N ALA A 172 -9.07 -11.48 21.53
CA ALA A 172 -9.28 -10.69 20.32
C ALA A 172 -10.32 -11.30 19.35
N GLY A 173 -10.83 -12.50 19.63
CA GLY A 173 -11.91 -13.15 18.89
C GLY A 173 -11.45 -14.10 17.78
N PHE A 174 -10.18 -14.50 17.75
CA PHE A 174 -9.66 -15.43 16.75
C PHE A 174 -10.00 -16.89 17.12
N ALA A 175 -10.33 -17.69 16.11
CA ALA A 175 -10.18 -19.14 16.22
C ALA A 175 -8.70 -19.50 16.09
N VAL A 176 -8.21 -20.45 16.87
CA VAL A 176 -6.79 -20.80 16.87
C VAL A 176 -6.60 -22.29 16.63
N VAL A 177 -5.66 -22.61 15.75
CA VAL A 177 -5.15 -23.97 15.55
C VAL A 177 -3.64 -23.99 15.72
N SER A 178 -3.14 -24.95 16.48
CA SER A 178 -1.71 -25.26 16.55
C SER A 178 -1.40 -26.55 15.81
N LEU A 179 -0.47 -26.49 14.86
CA LEU A 179 0.06 -27.67 14.17
C LEU A 179 1.26 -28.19 14.93
N ASN A 180 1.26 -29.48 15.26
CA ASN A 180 2.29 -30.07 16.11
C ASN A 180 2.54 -31.54 15.76
N ARG A 181 3.61 -32.11 16.32
CA ARG A 181 3.83 -33.55 16.29
C ARG A 181 2.77 -34.26 17.13
N SER A 182 2.35 -35.44 16.68
CA SER A 182 1.31 -36.21 17.38
C SER A 182 1.66 -36.50 18.85
N GLU A 183 2.94 -36.67 19.16
CA GLU A 183 3.46 -36.90 20.52
C GLU A 183 3.33 -35.66 21.44
N ASP A 184 3.48 -34.45 20.88
CA ASP A 184 3.45 -33.20 21.64
C ASP A 184 2.00 -32.74 21.92
N ILE A 185 1.06 -33.07 21.03
CA ILE A 185 -0.34 -32.61 21.09
C ILE A 185 -1.01 -32.96 22.42
N ALA A 186 -0.76 -34.14 23.00
CA ALA A 186 -1.42 -34.56 24.23
C ALA A 186 -1.04 -33.66 25.42
N VAL A 187 0.22 -33.24 25.49
CA VAL A 187 0.73 -32.33 26.52
C VAL A 187 0.19 -30.92 26.27
N LEU A 188 0.31 -30.41 25.04
CA LEU A 188 -0.13 -29.07 24.68
C LEU A 188 -1.65 -28.88 24.87
N LYS A 189 -2.48 -29.88 24.54
CA LYS A 189 -3.94 -29.81 24.75
C LYS A 189 -4.32 -29.59 26.21
N ARG A 190 -3.54 -30.12 27.15
CA ARG A 190 -3.80 -29.92 28.59
C ARG A 190 -3.59 -28.46 28.98
N ASP A 191 -2.58 -27.82 28.41
CA ASP A 191 -2.15 -26.48 28.80
C ASP A 191 -2.84 -25.38 27.96
N PHE A 192 -3.39 -25.74 26.78
CA PHE A 192 -4.14 -24.83 25.88
C PHE A 192 -5.53 -25.41 25.50
N PRO A 193 -6.47 -25.52 26.46
CA PRO A 193 -7.78 -26.15 26.20
C PRO A 193 -8.69 -25.35 25.26
N GLY A 194 -8.42 -24.06 25.05
CA GLY A 194 -9.23 -23.15 24.24
C GLY A 194 -8.96 -23.19 22.73
N ILE A 195 -8.00 -23.99 22.27
CA ILE A 195 -7.59 -24.03 20.85
C ILE A 195 -7.70 -25.43 20.25
N SER A 196 -7.72 -25.48 18.93
CA SER A 196 -7.67 -26.73 18.18
C SER A 196 -6.23 -27.16 17.91
N PHE A 197 -6.03 -28.46 17.68
CA PHE A 197 -4.71 -29.01 17.35
C PHE A 197 -4.81 -29.93 16.13
N ALA A 198 -3.81 -29.83 15.26
CA ALA A 198 -3.68 -30.68 14.08
C ALA A 198 -2.29 -31.33 14.07
N ALA A 199 -2.24 -32.62 13.70
CA ALA A 199 -0.98 -33.32 13.52
C ALA A 199 -0.44 -33.06 12.10
N PHE A 200 0.84 -32.72 11.97
CA PHE A 200 1.53 -32.76 10.69
C PHE A 200 2.20 -34.12 10.49
N LYS A 201 2.48 -34.46 9.22
CA LYS A 201 3.22 -35.68 8.84
C LYS A 201 4.30 -35.30 7.84
N HIS A 202 5.55 -35.56 8.19
CA HIS A 202 6.66 -35.54 7.24
C HIS A 202 7.04 -36.97 6.87
N ASP A 203 7.40 -37.17 5.61
CA ASP A 203 7.99 -38.43 5.18
C ASP A 203 9.45 -38.45 5.66
N THR A 204 9.75 -39.31 6.64
CA THR A 204 11.05 -39.36 7.33
C THR A 204 12.19 -39.92 6.47
N ASP A 205 11.94 -40.21 5.19
CA ASP A 205 12.87 -40.89 4.28
C ASP A 205 13.98 -40.00 3.69
N THR A 206 14.01 -38.69 3.99
CA THR A 206 15.04 -37.79 3.43
C THR A 206 16.34 -37.73 4.24
N GLY A 207 16.50 -38.52 5.31
CA GLY A 207 17.76 -38.68 6.04
C GLY A 207 18.26 -37.46 6.84
N ASP A 208 17.51 -36.35 6.86
CA ASP A 208 17.84 -35.14 7.59
C ASP A 208 16.98 -35.01 8.85
N ASN A 209 17.40 -35.68 9.93
CA ASN A 209 16.68 -35.78 11.20
C ASN A 209 16.43 -34.42 11.89
N TYR A 210 17.15 -33.36 11.54
CA TYR A 210 16.95 -32.02 12.11
C TYR A 210 15.64 -31.39 11.60
N ASN A 211 15.34 -31.61 10.33
CA ASN A 211 14.19 -31.04 9.64
C ASN A 211 12.88 -31.79 9.95
N ALA A 212 12.95 -33.09 10.26
CA ALA A 212 11.80 -33.94 10.54
C ALA A 212 10.99 -33.60 11.82
N ARG A 213 11.49 -32.68 12.67
CA ARG A 213 10.83 -32.30 13.93
C ARG A 213 10.14 -30.93 13.89
N HIS A 214 10.40 -30.13 12.87
CA HIS A 214 9.89 -28.76 12.79
C HIS A 214 8.68 -28.69 11.87
N VAL A 215 7.77 -27.75 12.15
CA VAL A 215 6.65 -27.46 11.24
C VAL A 215 7.16 -26.60 10.10
N TYR A 216 6.88 -26.98 8.85
CA TYR A 216 7.14 -26.13 7.70
C TYR A 216 5.98 -25.15 7.50
N ILE A 217 6.27 -23.99 6.91
CA ILE A 217 5.22 -23.07 6.46
C ILE A 217 4.24 -23.78 5.53
N ASN A 218 4.72 -24.66 4.65
CA ASN A 218 3.85 -25.40 3.75
C ASN A 218 2.83 -26.28 4.50
N ASP A 219 3.15 -26.80 5.69
CA ASP A 219 2.20 -27.55 6.51
C ASP A 219 1.06 -26.65 7.01
N LEU A 220 1.39 -25.44 7.50
CA LEU A 220 0.42 -24.43 7.89
C LEU A 220 -0.45 -24.01 6.70
N LEU A 221 0.16 -23.69 5.55
CA LEU A 221 -0.57 -23.32 4.34
C LEU A 221 -1.49 -24.44 3.86
N ASN A 222 -1.04 -25.70 3.87
CA ASN A 222 -1.86 -26.85 3.48
C ASN A 222 -3.06 -27.07 4.41
N TYR A 223 -2.87 -26.89 5.71
CA TYR A 223 -3.98 -26.94 6.66
C TYR A 223 -4.99 -25.82 6.38
N LEU A 224 -4.50 -24.58 6.23
CA LEU A 224 -5.34 -23.41 5.99
C LEU A 224 -6.10 -23.49 4.65
N ARG A 225 -5.55 -24.14 3.62
CA ARG A 225 -6.26 -24.39 2.34
C ARG A 225 -7.55 -25.18 2.53
N GLN A 226 -7.55 -26.11 3.48
CA GLN A 226 -8.68 -26.99 3.81
C GLN A 226 -9.66 -26.37 4.81
N SER A 227 -9.31 -25.21 5.40
CA SER A 227 -10.19 -24.49 6.31
C SER A 227 -11.47 -24.02 5.61
N SER A 228 -12.59 -24.05 6.32
CA SER A 228 -13.84 -23.42 5.90
C SER A 228 -13.85 -21.92 6.14
N MET A 229 -12.89 -21.39 6.92
CA MET A 229 -12.78 -19.95 7.17
C MET A 229 -12.25 -19.23 5.94
N ALA A 230 -12.81 -18.05 5.68
CA ALA A 230 -12.46 -17.26 4.52
C ALA A 230 -11.24 -16.38 4.73
N VAL A 231 -10.98 -15.95 5.97
CA VAL A 231 -9.75 -15.24 6.35
C VAL A 231 -8.94 -16.12 7.28
N CYS A 232 -7.66 -16.24 6.95
CA CYS A 232 -6.68 -17.04 7.65
C CYS A 232 -5.54 -16.15 8.11
N GLY A 233 -4.80 -16.56 9.13
CA GLY A 233 -3.59 -15.89 9.58
C GLY A 233 -2.54 -16.87 10.06
N ILE A 234 -1.29 -16.42 10.06
CA ILE A 234 -0.14 -17.12 10.62
C ILE A 234 0.52 -16.16 11.60
N VAL A 235 0.68 -16.61 12.84
CA VAL A 235 1.19 -15.79 13.95
C VAL A 235 2.18 -16.62 14.76
N GLU A 236 3.35 -16.04 15.00
CA GLU A 236 4.39 -16.69 15.81
C GLU A 236 3.95 -16.84 17.27
N PRO A 237 4.31 -17.95 17.93
CA PRO A 237 3.76 -18.30 19.24
C PRO A 237 4.26 -17.38 20.37
N ASP A 238 5.17 -16.46 20.09
CA ASP A 238 5.70 -15.46 21.00
C ASP A 238 5.15 -14.04 20.76
N VAL A 239 4.16 -13.89 19.88
CA VAL A 239 3.54 -12.59 19.51
C VAL A 239 2.14 -12.48 20.10
N CYS A 240 1.92 -11.48 20.95
CA CYS A 240 0.61 -11.12 21.48
C CYS A 240 -0.13 -10.19 20.51
N LEU A 241 -1.44 -10.37 20.35
CA LEU A 241 -2.29 -9.51 19.52
C LEU A 241 -3.28 -8.75 20.38
N TYR A 242 -3.26 -7.43 20.31
CA TYR A 242 -4.11 -6.56 21.13
C TYR A 242 -4.89 -5.55 20.30
N GLY A 243 -6.15 -5.37 20.68
CA GLY A 243 -7.03 -4.38 20.09
C GLY A 243 -8.51 -4.79 20.16
N GLU A 244 -9.36 -3.82 20.46
CA GLU A 244 -10.81 -4.03 20.47
C GLU A 244 -11.32 -4.39 19.06
N ASN A 245 -12.17 -5.41 18.94
CA ASN A 245 -12.71 -5.89 17.66
C ASN A 245 -11.64 -6.21 16.59
N LEU A 246 -10.43 -6.60 17.02
CA LEU A 246 -9.31 -6.82 16.11
C LEU A 246 -9.61 -7.90 15.07
N ALA A 247 -10.16 -9.06 15.46
CA ALA A 247 -10.49 -10.13 14.52
C ALA A 247 -11.50 -9.69 13.44
N ALA A 248 -12.53 -8.91 13.82
CA ALA A 248 -13.52 -8.38 12.89
C ALA A 248 -12.92 -7.34 11.94
N THR A 249 -12.03 -6.48 12.46
CA THR A 249 -11.29 -5.50 11.65
C THR A 249 -10.41 -6.22 10.61
N ILE A 250 -9.68 -7.25 11.04
CA ILE A 250 -8.86 -8.08 10.16
C ILE A 250 -9.71 -8.81 9.12
N ALA A 251 -10.86 -9.39 9.51
CA ALA A 251 -11.76 -10.07 8.59
C ALA A 251 -12.19 -9.17 7.42
N LYS A 252 -12.45 -7.89 7.71
CA LYS A 252 -12.79 -6.89 6.69
C LYS A 252 -11.59 -6.45 5.86
N GLU A 253 -10.45 -6.22 6.50
CA GLU A 253 -9.28 -5.63 5.84
C GLU A 253 -8.46 -6.63 5.01
N ALA A 254 -8.52 -7.92 5.33
CA ALA A 254 -7.79 -8.99 4.63
C ALA A 254 -8.48 -9.50 3.36
N VAL A 255 -9.68 -8.99 3.04
CA VAL A 255 -10.43 -9.34 1.83
C VAL A 255 -9.60 -9.15 0.57
N ASN A 256 -9.48 -10.21 -0.25
CA ASN A 256 -8.77 -10.19 -1.54
C ASN A 256 -7.30 -9.72 -1.46
N CYS A 257 -6.69 -9.72 -0.27
CA CYS A 257 -5.33 -9.25 -0.08
C CYS A 257 -4.64 -10.00 1.06
N LEU A 258 -3.37 -9.68 1.27
CA LEU A 258 -2.64 -10.03 2.48
C LEU A 258 -2.44 -8.76 3.31
N ILE A 259 -2.63 -8.84 4.62
CA ILE A 259 -2.25 -7.81 5.58
C ILE A 259 -1.15 -8.34 6.48
N TYR A 260 -0.24 -7.48 6.90
CA TYR A 260 0.82 -7.85 7.81
C TYR A 260 1.17 -6.73 8.78
N GLN A 261 1.81 -7.13 9.87
CA GLN A 261 2.47 -6.22 10.79
C GLN A 261 3.73 -6.84 11.36
N GLU A 262 4.79 -6.06 11.43
CA GLU A 262 6.05 -6.38 12.08
C GLU A 262 5.89 -6.51 13.61
N LYS A 263 6.83 -7.19 14.25
CA LYS A 263 6.87 -7.27 15.71
C LYS A 263 7.12 -5.89 16.31
N ASN A 264 6.19 -5.44 17.15
CA ASN A 264 6.44 -4.32 18.06
C ASN A 264 7.14 -4.85 19.31
N CYS A 265 8.46 -4.73 19.33
CA CYS A 265 9.30 -5.24 20.42
C CYS A 265 9.17 -4.36 21.67
N ILE A 266 8.73 -4.95 22.78
CA ILE A 266 8.53 -4.29 24.08
C ILE A 266 9.39 -4.93 25.17
N GLU A 267 9.84 -4.14 26.15
CA GLU A 267 10.60 -4.65 27.31
C GLU A 267 9.72 -5.48 28.27
N GLY A 268 8.41 -5.22 28.27
CA GLY A 268 7.41 -5.92 29.07
C GLY A 268 6.02 -5.32 28.85
N LEU A 269 4.97 -6.05 29.25
CA LEU A 269 3.56 -5.71 28.98
C LEU A 269 3.04 -4.46 29.71
N GLN A 270 3.84 -3.91 30.62
CA GLN A 270 3.55 -2.64 31.30
C GLN A 270 3.91 -1.42 30.44
N ARG A 271 4.66 -1.60 29.35
CA ARG A 271 5.15 -0.51 28.50
C ARG A 271 4.98 -0.87 27.03
N PHE A 272 3.93 -0.33 26.43
CA PHE A 272 3.62 -0.48 25.01
C PHE A 272 4.41 0.47 24.09
N GLU A 273 5.40 1.18 24.63
CA GLU A 273 6.41 1.89 23.83
C GLU A 273 7.45 0.88 23.35
N GLY A 274 7.36 0.51 22.08
CA GLY A 274 8.29 -0.42 21.43
C GLY A 274 8.97 0.18 20.21
N THR A 275 10.03 -0.48 19.77
CA THR A 275 10.63 -0.23 18.45
C THR A 275 10.16 -1.32 17.49
N ALA A 276 9.65 -0.94 16.32
CA ALA A 276 9.41 -1.88 15.24
C ALA A 276 10.75 -2.53 14.84
N PHE A 277 10.85 -3.85 14.99
CA PHE A 277 11.96 -4.62 14.46
C PHE A 277 11.52 -5.22 13.12
N PRO A 278 12.36 -5.27 12.07
CA PRO A 278 11.96 -5.73 10.74
C PRO A 278 11.70 -7.24 10.61
N SER A 279 11.29 -7.90 11.70
CA SER A 279 10.78 -9.28 11.69
C SER A 279 9.26 -9.27 11.72
N LEU A 280 8.66 -10.12 10.91
CA LEU A 280 7.22 -10.25 10.79
C LEU A 280 6.61 -10.74 12.12
N GLY A 281 5.59 -10.04 12.61
CA GLY A 281 4.85 -10.45 13.80
C GLY A 281 3.63 -11.27 13.45
N SER A 282 2.87 -10.83 12.45
CA SER A 282 1.66 -11.52 12.01
C SER A 282 1.36 -11.27 10.55
N ILE A 283 0.77 -12.28 9.89
CA ILE A 283 0.13 -12.12 8.58
C ILE A 283 -1.30 -12.62 8.67
N PHE A 284 -2.20 -11.94 7.97
CA PHE A 284 -3.57 -12.37 7.75
C PHE A 284 -3.94 -12.16 6.29
N PHE A 285 -4.74 -13.02 5.72
CA PHE A 285 -5.02 -13.00 4.29
C PHE A 285 -6.34 -13.68 3.99
N ASP A 286 -6.97 -13.26 2.89
CA ASP A 286 -8.02 -14.03 2.27
C ASP A 286 -7.49 -15.42 1.88
N ARG A 287 -8.21 -16.48 2.24
CA ARG A 287 -7.80 -17.87 1.99
C ARG A 287 -7.48 -18.12 0.53
N GLN A 288 -8.08 -17.39 -0.41
CA GLN A 288 -7.76 -17.51 -1.84
C GLN A 288 -6.31 -17.13 -2.19
N VAL A 289 -5.65 -16.29 -1.38
CA VAL A 289 -4.22 -15.97 -1.52
C VAL A 289 -3.36 -17.24 -1.43
N LEU A 290 -3.82 -18.30 -0.73
CA LEU A 290 -3.10 -19.56 -0.63
C LEU A 290 -2.82 -20.26 -1.98
N ALA A 291 -3.53 -19.88 -3.04
CA ALA A 291 -3.35 -20.41 -4.38
C ALA A 291 -2.05 -19.92 -5.05
N CYS A 292 -1.49 -18.77 -4.64
CA CYS A 292 -0.26 -18.26 -5.24
C CYS A 292 1.02 -18.88 -4.65
N TYR A 293 0.95 -19.45 -3.44
CA TYR A 293 2.13 -19.96 -2.76
C TYR A 293 2.62 -21.28 -3.38
N PRO A 294 3.87 -21.32 -3.87
CA PRO A 294 4.51 -22.57 -4.27
C PRO A 294 4.86 -23.41 -3.03
N SER A 295 5.09 -24.71 -3.23
CA SER A 295 5.62 -25.57 -2.18
C SER A 295 7.10 -25.25 -1.95
N GLU A 296 7.47 -24.94 -0.71
CA GLU A 296 8.84 -24.68 -0.28
C GLU A 296 9.11 -25.26 1.11
N THR A 297 10.39 -25.35 1.49
CA THR A 297 10.87 -25.99 2.72
C THR A 297 11.21 -25.01 3.85
N PHE A 298 10.63 -23.81 3.82
CA PHE A 298 10.78 -22.86 4.93
C PHE A 298 10.21 -23.44 6.23
N ILE A 299 11.01 -23.39 7.28
CA ILE A 299 10.63 -23.78 8.62
C ILE A 299 9.93 -22.60 9.28
N PHE A 300 8.78 -22.84 9.92
CA PHE A 300 8.09 -21.82 10.70
C PHE A 300 8.95 -21.41 11.91
N ASP A 301 8.94 -20.13 12.27
CA ASP A 301 9.76 -19.56 13.35
C ASP A 301 11.28 -19.69 13.09
N GLN A 302 11.67 -19.75 11.81
CA GLN A 302 13.07 -19.69 11.35
C GLN A 302 13.28 -18.60 10.29
N PRO A 303 14.50 -18.12 10.07
CA PRO A 303 14.73 -16.99 9.16
C PRO A 303 14.17 -17.18 7.75
N TRP A 304 13.74 -16.08 7.14
CA TRP A 304 13.31 -15.94 5.73
C TRP A 304 11.93 -16.45 5.35
N TRP A 305 11.26 -17.21 6.22
CA TRP A 305 9.88 -17.65 5.98
C TRP A 305 8.94 -16.44 5.82
N ASP A 306 9.19 -15.42 6.63
CA ASP A 306 8.47 -14.16 6.72
C ASP A 306 8.60 -13.32 5.43
N TYR A 307 9.84 -13.09 4.99
CA TYR A 307 10.11 -12.40 3.73
C TYR A 307 9.50 -13.15 2.54
N TRP A 308 9.61 -14.48 2.52
CA TRP A 308 8.98 -15.29 1.47
C TRP A 308 7.46 -15.18 1.50
N ALA A 309 6.85 -15.24 2.68
CA ALA A 309 5.40 -15.15 2.83
C ALA A 309 4.85 -13.83 2.27
N LEU A 310 5.58 -12.72 2.42
CA LEU A 310 5.19 -11.41 1.87
C LEU A 310 5.58 -11.25 0.39
N LEU A 311 6.70 -11.80 -0.05
CA LEU A 311 7.18 -11.62 -1.42
C LEU A 311 6.32 -12.34 -2.46
N ILE A 312 5.82 -13.54 -2.16
CA ILE A 312 5.10 -14.34 -3.15
C ILE A 312 3.78 -13.69 -3.62
N PRO A 313 2.91 -13.17 -2.73
CA PRO A 313 1.71 -12.46 -3.17
C PRO A 313 2.04 -11.20 -3.99
N LEU A 314 3.11 -10.46 -3.67
CA LEU A 314 3.57 -9.32 -4.49
C LEU A 314 3.92 -9.76 -5.91
N ILE A 315 4.68 -10.85 -6.07
CA ILE A 315 5.02 -11.41 -7.40
C ILE A 315 3.75 -11.83 -8.15
N ALA A 316 2.77 -12.38 -7.44
CA ALA A 316 1.46 -12.76 -7.98
C ALA A 316 0.52 -11.57 -8.21
N LYS A 317 0.95 -10.33 -7.94
CA LYS A 317 0.15 -9.09 -8.04
C LYS A 317 -1.08 -9.07 -7.15
N ILE A 318 -1.03 -9.79 -6.03
CA ILE A 318 -2.04 -9.72 -4.97
C ILE A 318 -1.68 -8.52 -4.10
N PRO A 319 -2.64 -7.63 -3.78
CA PRO A 319 -2.39 -6.48 -2.92
C PRO A 319 -1.87 -6.92 -1.54
N ILE A 320 -0.91 -6.17 -1.00
CA ILE A 320 -0.45 -6.33 0.37
C ILE A 320 -0.66 -5.01 1.12
N LYS A 321 -1.15 -5.10 2.35
CA LYS A 321 -1.33 -3.97 3.25
C LYS A 321 -0.40 -4.10 4.45
N HIS A 322 0.33 -3.04 4.76
CA HIS A 322 1.09 -2.91 5.98
C HIS A 322 0.26 -2.12 7.00
N VAL A 323 0.01 -2.71 8.18
CA VAL A 323 -0.80 -2.04 9.20
C VAL A 323 0.10 -1.19 10.09
N THR A 324 -0.09 0.12 10.04
CA THR A 324 0.75 1.09 10.77
C THR A 324 0.32 1.29 12.22
N THR A 325 -0.90 0.90 12.59
CA THR A 325 -1.39 0.94 13.97
C THR A 325 -0.93 -0.31 14.73
N PRO A 326 -0.04 -0.21 15.73
CA PRO A 326 0.49 -1.38 16.44
C PRO A 326 -0.60 -2.23 17.08
N PHE A 327 -0.58 -3.54 16.81
CA PHE A 327 -1.42 -4.55 17.44
C PHE A 327 -0.66 -5.86 17.73
N ALA A 328 0.44 -6.13 17.03
CA ALA A 328 1.30 -7.30 17.21
C ALA A 328 2.52 -6.96 18.08
N TYR A 329 2.55 -7.48 19.30
CA TYR A 329 3.55 -7.17 20.32
C TYR A 329 4.39 -8.38 20.69
N HIS A 330 5.69 -8.17 20.80
CA HIS A 330 6.64 -9.21 21.16
C HIS A 330 7.47 -8.76 22.36
N VAL A 331 7.47 -9.56 23.44
CA VAL A 331 8.30 -9.26 24.62
C VAL A 331 9.71 -9.73 24.33
N ASN A 332 10.67 -8.81 24.37
CA ASN A 332 12.06 -9.07 24.01
C ASN A 332 12.65 -10.25 24.80
N HIS A 333 13.24 -11.19 24.07
CA HIS A 333 14.10 -12.23 24.63
C HIS A 333 15.34 -12.41 23.75
N ILE A 334 16.37 -13.08 24.29
CA ILE A 334 17.59 -13.36 23.53
C ILE A 334 17.24 -14.34 22.42
N GLN A 335 17.52 -13.96 21.17
CA GLN A 335 17.44 -14.84 20.01
C GLN A 335 18.86 -15.12 19.50
N HIS A 336 19.15 -16.39 19.23
CA HIS A 336 20.41 -16.84 18.65
C HIS A 336 20.15 -17.43 17.28
N TYR A 337 20.31 -16.62 16.23
CA TYR A 337 20.34 -17.15 14.87
C TYR A 337 21.77 -17.40 14.44
N ASP A 338 22.00 -18.63 14.00
CA ASP A 338 23.26 -19.02 13.39
C ASP A 338 23.35 -18.48 11.95
N ILE A 339 24.48 -17.84 11.61
CA ILE A 339 24.70 -17.21 10.31
C ILE A 339 24.66 -18.25 9.18
N GLU A 340 25.12 -19.48 9.43
CA GLU A 340 25.09 -20.55 8.42
C GLU A 340 23.64 -20.91 8.09
N THR A 341 22.77 -21.02 9.11
CA THR A 341 21.33 -21.22 8.95
C THR A 341 20.69 -20.08 8.16
N MET A 342 21.01 -18.82 8.49
CA MET A 342 20.51 -17.65 7.75
C MET A 342 20.88 -17.70 6.27
N ILE A 343 22.12 -18.03 5.93
CA ILE A 343 22.58 -18.13 4.54
C ILE A 343 21.90 -19.31 3.83
N ARG A 344 21.84 -20.47 4.49
CA ARG A 344 21.23 -21.69 3.94
C ARG A 344 19.76 -21.46 3.56
N LEU A 345 18.97 -20.90 4.47
CA LEU A 345 17.55 -20.62 4.22
C LEU A 345 17.37 -19.45 3.24
N GLY A 346 18.23 -18.42 3.30
CA GLY A 346 18.21 -17.30 2.37
C GLY A 346 18.41 -17.71 0.91
N LYS A 347 19.17 -18.80 0.65
CA LYS A 347 19.34 -19.37 -0.70
C LYS A 347 18.04 -19.89 -1.32
N ILE A 348 17.03 -20.25 -0.52
CA ILE A 348 15.72 -20.64 -1.05
C ILE A 348 15.01 -19.40 -1.62
N LEU A 349 15.09 -18.27 -0.91
CA LEU A 349 14.46 -17.02 -1.34
C LEU A 349 15.05 -16.45 -2.64
N THR A 350 16.34 -16.70 -2.92
CA THR A 350 16.99 -16.18 -4.14
C THR A 350 16.40 -16.73 -5.44
N LYS A 351 15.68 -17.85 -5.39
CA LYS A 351 14.87 -18.36 -6.52
C LYS A 351 13.79 -17.36 -6.98
N TYR A 352 13.29 -16.56 -6.05
CA TYR A 352 12.20 -15.61 -6.26
C TYR A 352 12.70 -14.17 -6.41
N ALA A 353 13.77 -13.81 -5.67
CA ALA A 353 14.41 -12.50 -5.72
C ALA A 353 15.93 -12.66 -5.79
N PRO A 354 16.52 -12.98 -6.96
CA PRO A 354 17.95 -13.20 -7.07
C PRO A 354 18.75 -11.91 -6.77
N PRO A 355 19.70 -11.92 -5.82
CA PRO A 355 20.54 -10.76 -5.55
C PRO A 355 21.55 -10.51 -6.67
N PRO A 356 21.97 -9.26 -6.92
CA PRO A 356 23.03 -8.94 -7.88
C PRO A 356 24.45 -9.22 -7.35
N PHE A 357 24.56 -9.99 -6.27
CA PHE A 357 25.81 -10.35 -5.58
C PHE A 357 25.67 -11.76 -4.98
N GLU A 358 26.79 -12.41 -4.70
CA GLU A 358 26.79 -13.70 -4.01
C GLU A 358 26.26 -13.55 -2.57
N LEU A 359 25.34 -14.42 -2.17
CA LEU A 359 24.82 -14.44 -0.80
C LEU A 359 25.83 -15.12 0.14
N SER A 360 26.46 -14.31 0.99
CA SER A 360 27.47 -14.71 1.97
C SER A 360 27.22 -14.01 3.31
N ALA A 361 28.02 -14.33 4.34
CA ALA A 361 27.94 -13.67 5.64
C ALA A 361 28.12 -12.13 5.54
N GLN A 362 28.94 -11.64 4.59
CA GLN A 362 29.15 -10.20 4.41
C GLN A 362 28.01 -9.50 3.68
N THR A 363 27.25 -10.21 2.84
CA THR A 363 26.20 -9.63 2.00
C THR A 363 24.78 -9.93 2.50
N LEU A 364 24.64 -10.81 3.50
CA LEU A 364 23.37 -11.24 4.09
C LEU A 364 22.49 -10.05 4.53
N ALA A 365 23.05 -9.14 5.35
CA ALA A 365 22.31 -7.97 5.85
C ALA A 365 21.85 -7.07 4.70
N LYS A 366 22.71 -6.87 3.68
CA LYS A 366 22.36 -6.10 2.49
C LYS A 366 21.21 -6.75 1.71
N TYR A 367 21.22 -8.08 1.59
CA TYR A 367 20.13 -8.81 0.95
C TYR A 367 18.81 -8.64 1.72
N GLN A 368 18.83 -8.77 3.05
CA GLN A 368 17.65 -8.54 3.89
C GLN A 368 17.09 -7.13 3.69
N THR A 369 17.94 -6.09 3.73
CA THR A 369 17.50 -4.70 3.51
C THR A 369 16.85 -4.52 2.14
N ILE A 370 17.41 -5.12 1.09
CA ILE A 370 16.84 -5.02 -0.27
C ILE A 370 15.44 -5.64 -0.31
N ILE A 371 15.27 -6.84 0.24
CA ILE A 371 13.96 -7.51 0.23
C ILE A 371 12.94 -6.75 1.08
N ALA A 372 13.33 -6.28 2.27
CA ALA A 372 12.49 -5.44 3.12
C ALA A 372 12.03 -4.17 2.39
N GLN A 373 12.94 -3.49 1.69
CA GLN A 373 12.62 -2.29 0.92
C GLN A 373 11.67 -2.57 -0.24
N ILE A 374 11.84 -3.71 -0.94
CA ILE A 374 10.91 -4.14 -1.99
C ILE A 374 9.52 -4.34 -1.40
N ILE A 375 9.40 -5.07 -0.30
CA ILE A 375 8.10 -5.31 0.34
C ILE A 375 7.46 -3.99 0.76
N SER A 376 8.20 -3.13 1.46
CA SER A 376 7.71 -1.84 1.93
C SER A 376 7.27 -0.92 0.79
N ASN A 377 8.08 -0.77 -0.27
CA ASN A 377 7.75 0.10 -1.41
C ASN A 377 6.53 -0.36 -2.21
N HIS A 378 6.15 -1.63 -2.09
CA HIS A 378 5.04 -2.24 -2.83
C HIS A 378 3.84 -2.59 -1.93
N SER A 379 3.89 -2.25 -0.64
CA SER A 379 2.79 -2.42 0.30
C SER A 379 1.98 -1.13 0.44
N LEU A 380 0.69 -1.26 0.69
CA LEU A 380 -0.19 -0.15 1.01
C LEU A 380 -0.26 0.04 2.53
N ASP A 381 0.14 1.21 3.02
CA ASP A 381 -0.03 1.53 4.44
C ASP A 381 -1.51 1.74 4.78
N VAL A 382 -1.98 1.07 5.83
CA VAL A 382 -3.34 1.19 6.36
C VAL A 382 -3.28 1.40 7.88
N ALA A 383 -4.11 2.31 8.40
CA ALA A 383 -4.27 2.51 9.83
C ALA A 383 -5.58 1.87 10.30
N PHE A 384 -5.53 1.14 11.41
CA PHE A 384 -6.72 0.60 12.06
C PHE A 384 -7.19 1.59 13.13
N TYR A 385 -8.31 2.25 12.86
CA TYR A 385 -8.89 3.21 13.79
C TYR A 385 -9.67 2.49 14.89
N ASN A 386 -9.63 3.02 16.12
CA ASN A 386 -10.31 2.48 17.30
C ASN A 386 -9.76 1.15 17.86
N LEU A 387 -8.51 0.79 17.55
CA LEU A 387 -7.79 -0.20 18.36
C LEU A 387 -7.41 0.44 19.69
N ASN A 388 -8.34 0.48 20.65
CA ASN A 388 -8.03 0.98 21.97
C ASN A 388 -7.31 -0.12 22.76
N ILE A 389 -6.08 0.17 23.20
CA ILE A 389 -5.24 -0.75 23.98
C ILE A 389 -5.32 -0.43 25.48
N SER A 390 -5.93 0.72 25.84
CA SER A 390 -5.93 1.27 27.21
C SER A 390 -6.57 0.36 28.26
N ASP A 391 -7.51 -0.50 27.87
CA ASP A 391 -8.22 -1.35 28.82
C ASP A 391 -7.43 -2.61 29.21
N ILE A 392 -6.38 -2.95 28.45
CA ILE A 392 -5.59 -4.18 28.65
C ILE A 392 -4.50 -3.97 29.71
N ALA A 393 -3.92 -2.76 29.78
CA ALA A 393 -2.89 -2.41 30.75
C ALA A 393 -3.37 -2.46 32.22
N ASN A 394 -4.68 -2.45 32.46
CA ASN A 394 -5.27 -2.44 33.81
C ASN A 394 -5.71 -3.83 34.31
N HIS A 395 -5.65 -4.88 33.48
CA HIS A 395 -6.17 -6.22 33.82
C HIS A 395 -5.09 -7.30 34.03
N GLU A 396 -3.81 -6.99 33.83
CA GLU A 396 -2.69 -7.89 34.12
C GLU A 396 -1.90 -7.48 35.39
N VAL A 397 -2.62 -7.29 36.50
CA VAL A 397 -2.05 -7.14 37.85
C VAL A 397 -2.29 -8.40 38.67
#